data_AF-A0A399WTV1-F1
#
_entry.id   AF-A0A399WTV1-F1
#
_cell.length_a   1.000
_cell.length_b   1.000
_cell.length_c   1.000
_cell.angle_alpha   90.00
_cell.angle_beta   90.00
_cell.angle_gamma   90.00
#
_symmetry.space_group_name_H-M   'P 1'
#
loop_
_entity.id
_entity.type
_entity.pdbx_description
1 polymer ?
#
loop_
_entity_poly.entity_id
_entity_poly.type
_entity_poly.pdbx_seq_one_letter_code
_entity_poly.pdbx_strand_id
1 'polypeptide(L)'
;MVEVELAVGEVHNAGTRVNAKVSGVSFVVPAGWVGGVPGPGRAYYLGSESYAGLGIATLLSRASADDVGSYLAGPIQLDNDLVLEPVGMPSVSGGRVTASFEASELVAVAAGVAGETGNAAVFLLAGNPIDRLALEQAAESLADSVQFSEPTAGPLLESWWRRLADSTIRQGDFSADAESASASELRLFSSGRFELRAGEAGENSEPYGGDWSLDAPSTDAVLLLDFDDGSTGALALGFEENVLYLNGVPAEWAPMSL
;
A
#
# COMPACT_ATOMS: atom_id res chain seq x y z
N MET A 1 3.97 25.17 -9.76
CA MET A 1 3.86 23.78 -9.30
C MET A 1 3.32 23.84 -7.88
N VAL A 2 2.20 23.20 -7.62
CA VAL A 2 1.62 23.10 -6.26
C VAL A 2 2.19 21.83 -5.64
N GLU A 3 2.70 21.91 -4.41
CA GLU A 3 3.18 20.76 -3.65
C GLU A 3 2.21 20.49 -2.51
N VAL A 4 1.81 19.23 -2.35
CA VAL A 4 0.85 18.77 -1.34
C VAL A 4 1.36 17.50 -0.67
N GLU A 5 1.09 17.36 0.62
CA GLU A 5 1.34 16.11 1.34
C GLU A 5 0.34 15.05 0.87
N LEU A 6 0.78 13.80 0.76
CA LEU A 6 -0.09 12.67 0.47
C LEU A 6 -1.05 12.43 1.65
N ALA A 7 -2.36 12.52 1.39
CA ALA A 7 -3.41 12.30 2.37
C ALA A 7 -4.56 11.44 1.80
N VAL A 8 -5.19 10.65 2.67
CA VAL A 8 -6.36 9.83 2.32
C VAL A 8 -7.57 10.72 2.03
N GLY A 9 -8.33 10.39 1.00
CA GLY A 9 -9.52 11.11 0.57
C GLY A 9 -9.23 12.36 -0.27
N GLU A 10 -7.96 12.75 -0.43
CA GLU A 10 -7.58 13.89 -1.28
C GLU A 10 -7.38 13.47 -2.74
N VAL A 11 -7.81 14.36 -3.64
CA VAL A 11 -7.70 14.21 -5.09
C VAL A 11 -6.82 15.33 -5.63
N HIS A 12 -5.84 14.96 -6.44
CA HIS A 12 -4.84 15.87 -7.01
C HIS A 12 -4.91 15.87 -8.53
N ASN A 13 -4.95 17.07 -9.11
CA ASN A 13 -4.95 17.26 -10.55
C ASN A 13 -3.53 17.21 -11.13
N ALA A 14 -3.45 17.05 -12.45
CA ALA A 14 -2.22 17.17 -13.23
C ALA A 14 -1.32 18.35 -12.81
N GLY A 15 -0.01 18.11 -12.75
CA GLY A 15 1.01 19.10 -12.38
C GLY A 15 1.17 19.33 -10.87
N THR A 16 0.37 18.66 -10.04
CA THR A 16 0.53 18.66 -8.59
C THR A 16 1.69 17.74 -8.20
N ARG A 17 2.63 18.23 -7.37
CA ARG A 17 3.65 17.40 -6.74
C ARG A 17 3.06 16.81 -5.46
N VAL A 18 2.94 15.50 -5.43
CA VAL A 18 2.48 14.71 -4.28
C VAL A 18 3.70 14.31 -3.48
N ASN A 19 3.72 14.63 -2.20
CA ASN A 19 4.82 14.34 -1.29
C ASN A 19 4.39 13.32 -0.24
N ALA A 20 4.96 12.11 -0.31
CA ALA A 20 4.83 11.10 0.71
C ALA A 20 6.06 11.15 1.60
N LYS A 21 6.08 12.06 2.59
CA LYS A 21 7.26 12.24 3.47
C LYS A 21 7.64 10.97 4.18
N VAL A 22 6.65 10.14 4.47
CA VAL A 22 6.85 8.90 5.20
C VAL A 22 7.73 7.93 4.43
N SER A 23 7.45 7.68 3.15
CA SER A 23 8.33 6.90 2.28
C SER A 23 9.52 7.70 1.75
N GLY A 24 9.57 9.02 2.01
CA GLY A 24 10.59 9.90 1.46
C GLY A 24 10.51 10.02 -0.06
N VAL A 25 9.33 9.82 -0.66
CA VAL A 25 9.11 9.87 -2.11
C VAL A 25 8.19 11.02 -2.46
N SER A 26 8.51 11.79 -3.49
CA SER A 26 7.56 12.69 -4.13
C SER A 26 7.54 12.50 -5.64
N PHE A 27 6.41 12.73 -6.28
CA PHE A 27 6.25 12.65 -7.73
C PHE A 27 5.20 13.66 -8.22
N VAL A 28 5.14 13.91 -9.51
CA VAL A 28 4.19 14.86 -10.12
C VAL A 28 3.09 14.09 -10.85
N VAL A 29 1.83 14.43 -10.59
CA VAL A 29 0.70 13.89 -11.35
C VAL A 29 0.84 14.28 -12.82
N PRO A 30 0.88 13.33 -13.77
CA PRO A 30 1.16 13.61 -15.17
C PRO A 30 0.04 14.43 -15.83
N ALA A 31 0.36 15.09 -16.94
CA ALA A 31 -0.61 15.88 -17.69
C ALA A 31 -1.76 15.01 -18.20
N GLY A 32 -3.01 15.48 -18.03
CA GLY A 32 -4.21 14.73 -18.42
C GLY A 32 -4.54 13.57 -17.49
N TRP A 33 -3.97 13.54 -16.28
CA TRP A 33 -4.31 12.59 -15.24
C TRP A 33 -4.77 13.29 -13.97
N VAL A 34 -5.61 12.59 -13.22
CA VAL A 34 -6.01 12.91 -11.85
C VAL A 34 -5.63 11.72 -10.97
N GLY A 35 -5.34 11.94 -9.70
CA GLY A 35 -5.08 10.82 -8.79
C GLY A 35 -5.36 11.15 -7.33
N GLY A 36 -5.28 10.13 -6.48
CA GLY A 36 -5.55 10.28 -5.05
C GLY A 36 -5.46 8.95 -4.31
N VAL A 37 -5.69 9.00 -3.00
CA VAL A 37 -5.74 7.81 -2.14
C VAL A 37 -7.19 7.65 -1.66
N PRO A 38 -7.98 6.74 -2.25
CA PRO A 38 -9.42 6.64 -1.95
C PRO A 38 -9.73 6.07 -0.56
N GLY A 39 -8.78 5.40 0.10
CA GLY A 39 -8.97 4.77 1.40
C GLY A 39 -7.65 4.43 2.10
N PRO A 40 -7.69 3.76 3.26
CA PRO A 40 -6.51 3.38 4.02
C PRO A 40 -5.75 2.24 3.31
N GLY A 41 -4.96 2.59 2.30
CA GLY A 41 -4.19 1.66 1.50
C GLY A 41 -2.82 2.21 1.14
N ARG A 42 -1.97 1.34 0.60
CA ARG A 42 -0.57 1.63 0.21
C ARG A 42 -0.44 2.27 -1.17
N ALA A 43 -1.55 2.36 -1.90
CA ALA A 43 -1.58 2.70 -3.31
C ALA A 43 -2.17 4.10 -3.54
N TYR A 44 -1.46 4.90 -4.33
CA TYR A 44 -2.00 6.10 -4.94
C TYR A 44 -2.56 5.74 -6.31
N TYR A 45 -3.85 5.98 -6.52
CA TYR A 45 -4.51 5.63 -7.77
C TYR A 45 -4.49 6.82 -8.72
N LEU A 46 -4.34 6.55 -10.02
CA LEU A 46 -4.39 7.54 -11.08
C LEU A 46 -5.45 7.16 -12.10
N GLY A 47 -6.18 8.14 -12.64
CA GLY A 47 -7.09 7.98 -13.76
C GLY A 47 -6.74 8.94 -14.88
N SER A 48 -6.71 8.45 -16.12
CA SER A 48 -6.55 9.29 -17.30
C SER A 48 -7.86 10.02 -17.58
N GLU A 49 -7.77 11.32 -17.86
CA GLU A 49 -8.90 12.15 -18.27
C GLU A 49 -9.15 12.09 -19.79
N SER A 50 -8.21 11.51 -20.55
CA SER A 50 -8.22 11.54 -22.02
C SER A 50 -8.53 10.19 -22.67
N TYR A 51 -8.33 9.08 -21.96
CA TYR A 51 -8.58 7.72 -22.44
C TYR A 51 -8.87 6.78 -21.27
N ALA A 52 -9.32 5.57 -21.56
CA ALA A 52 -9.62 4.56 -20.53
C ALA A 52 -8.32 3.97 -19.96
N GLY A 53 -7.66 4.74 -19.08
CA GLY A 53 -6.42 4.38 -18.41
C GLY A 53 -6.54 4.48 -16.89
N LEU A 54 -6.08 3.45 -16.19
CA LEU A 54 -5.95 3.40 -14.74
C LEU A 54 -4.48 3.23 -14.37
N GLY A 55 -4.07 3.86 -13.27
CA GLY A 55 -2.73 3.78 -12.72
C GLY A 55 -2.74 3.47 -11.24
N ILE A 56 -1.69 2.78 -10.80
CA ILE A 56 -1.37 2.56 -9.39
C ILE A 56 0.08 3.00 -9.19
N ALA A 57 0.32 3.87 -8.21
CA ALA A 57 1.63 4.16 -7.69
C ALA A 57 1.79 3.51 -6.32
N THR A 58 2.76 2.60 -6.22
CA THR A 58 3.15 1.93 -4.98
C THR A 58 4.44 2.56 -4.49
N LEU A 59 4.42 3.08 -3.27
CA LEU A 59 5.58 3.69 -2.63
C LEU A 59 6.18 2.69 -1.66
N LEU A 60 7.42 2.29 -1.90
CA LEU A 60 8.09 1.24 -1.16
C LEU A 60 9.16 1.84 -0.25
N SER A 61 9.19 1.37 0.99
CA SER A 61 10.29 1.62 1.92
C SER A 61 11.18 0.38 1.98
N ARG A 62 12.49 0.59 2.14
CA ARG A 62 13.52 -0.47 2.17
C ARG A 62 13.54 -1.38 0.93
N ALA A 63 13.33 -0.80 -0.25
CA ALA A 63 13.40 -1.50 -1.53
C ALA A 63 14.56 -0.99 -2.39
N SER A 64 15.32 -1.93 -2.95
CA SER A 64 16.34 -1.69 -3.97
C SER A 64 15.77 -1.82 -5.39
N ALA A 65 16.57 -1.45 -6.41
CA ALA A 65 16.18 -1.67 -7.80
C ALA A 65 15.99 -3.16 -8.13
N ASP A 66 16.77 -4.05 -7.51
CA ASP A 66 16.66 -5.50 -7.70
C ASP A 66 15.37 -6.04 -7.05
N ASP A 67 14.96 -5.49 -5.91
CA ASP A 67 13.67 -5.83 -5.27
C ASP A 67 12.50 -5.38 -6.15
N VAL A 68 12.57 -4.17 -6.71
CA VAL A 68 11.58 -3.68 -7.68
C VAL A 68 11.55 -4.54 -8.94
N GLY A 69 12.72 -4.93 -9.45
CA GLY A 69 12.84 -5.85 -10.59
C GLY A 69 12.20 -7.21 -10.31
N SER A 70 12.45 -7.76 -9.12
CA SER A 70 11.87 -9.04 -8.70
C SER A 70 10.36 -8.95 -8.51
N TYR A 71 9.86 -7.85 -7.95
CA TYR A 71 8.42 -7.56 -7.85
C TYR A 71 7.76 -7.50 -9.24
N LEU A 72 8.36 -6.77 -10.19
CA LEU A 72 7.82 -6.61 -11.54
C LEU A 72 8.03 -7.82 -12.47
N ALA A 73 8.79 -8.82 -12.04
CA ALA A 73 8.99 -10.06 -12.79
C ALA A 73 7.87 -11.09 -12.57
N GLY A 74 7.03 -10.90 -11.55
CA GLY A 74 5.91 -11.78 -11.23
C GLY A 74 4.57 -11.28 -11.80
N PRO A 75 3.54 -12.15 -11.83
CA PRO A 75 2.17 -11.72 -12.10
C PRO A 75 1.69 -10.72 -11.05
N ILE A 76 0.90 -9.72 -11.46
CA ILE A 76 0.32 -8.72 -10.56
C ILE A 76 -1.20 -8.87 -10.55
N GLN A 77 -1.76 -9.29 -9.41
CA GLN A 77 -3.19 -9.34 -9.18
C GLN A 77 -3.72 -7.92 -8.91
N LEU A 78 -4.64 -7.43 -9.74
CA LEU A 78 -5.31 -6.13 -9.52
C LEU A 78 -6.64 -6.27 -8.78
N ASP A 79 -7.37 -7.34 -9.07
CA ASP A 79 -8.64 -7.75 -8.45
C ASP A 79 -8.81 -9.26 -8.66
N ASN A 80 -9.78 -9.93 -8.03
CA ASN A 80 -9.98 -11.39 -8.03
C ASN A 80 -9.95 -12.04 -9.42
N ASP A 81 -10.41 -11.34 -10.45
CA ASP A 81 -10.49 -11.87 -11.83
C ASP A 81 -9.50 -11.23 -12.80
N LEU A 82 -8.65 -10.30 -12.34
CA LEU A 82 -7.73 -9.55 -13.19
C LEU A 82 -6.28 -9.73 -12.75
N VAL A 83 -5.54 -10.54 -13.53
CA VAL A 83 -4.11 -10.81 -13.36
C VAL A 83 -3.34 -10.24 -14.53
N LEU A 84 -2.39 -9.35 -14.25
CA LEU A 84 -1.44 -8.84 -15.22
C LEU A 84 -0.25 -9.79 -15.33
N GLU A 85 -0.09 -10.40 -16.50
CA GLU A 85 1.00 -11.33 -16.78
C GLU A 85 2.18 -10.61 -17.45
N PRO A 86 3.42 -10.79 -16.99
CA PRO A 86 4.57 -10.13 -17.57
C PRO A 86 4.86 -10.65 -18.99
N VAL A 87 5.11 -9.71 -19.92
CA VAL A 87 5.43 -10.02 -21.34
C VAL A 87 6.93 -10.31 -21.54
N GLY A 88 7.70 -10.28 -20.45
CA GLY A 88 9.13 -10.57 -20.45
C GLY A 88 9.79 -10.19 -19.13
N MET A 89 11.11 -10.34 -19.07
CA MET A 89 11.88 -9.90 -17.91
C MET A 89 11.93 -8.37 -17.84
N PRO A 90 11.81 -7.76 -16.64
CA PRO A 90 12.00 -6.33 -16.46
C PRO A 90 13.39 -5.87 -16.91
N SER A 91 13.45 -4.66 -17.47
CA SER A 91 14.72 -4.00 -17.77
C SER A 91 15.18 -3.19 -16.57
N VAL A 92 16.42 -3.37 -16.13
CA VAL A 92 17.00 -2.64 -14.99
C VAL A 92 18.20 -1.82 -15.47
N SER A 93 18.20 -0.51 -15.22
CA SER A 93 19.31 0.38 -15.57
C SER A 93 19.37 1.59 -14.64
N GLY A 94 20.50 1.78 -13.95
CA GLY A 94 20.76 3.00 -13.17
C GLY A 94 19.73 3.30 -12.08
N GLY A 95 19.19 2.28 -11.41
CA GLY A 95 18.13 2.43 -10.39
C GLY A 95 16.71 2.53 -10.97
N ARG A 96 16.56 2.53 -12.30
CA ARG A 96 15.29 2.50 -13.00
C ARG A 96 14.95 1.07 -13.41
N VAL A 97 13.68 0.72 -13.29
CA VAL A 97 13.14 -0.57 -13.71
C VAL A 97 11.96 -0.32 -14.65
N THR A 98 11.86 -1.04 -15.76
CA THR A 98 10.66 -1.00 -16.62
C THR A 98 10.17 -2.40 -16.93
N ALA A 99 8.86 -2.56 -17.05
CA ALA A 99 8.23 -3.83 -17.39
C ALA A 99 6.96 -3.61 -18.22
N SER A 100 6.53 -4.66 -18.93
CA SER A 100 5.29 -4.69 -19.69
C SER A 100 4.48 -5.90 -19.29
N PHE A 101 3.17 -5.74 -19.24
CA PHE A 101 2.22 -6.77 -18.86
C PHE A 101 1.04 -6.81 -19.83
N GLU A 102 0.35 -7.94 -19.85
CA GLU A 102 -0.88 -8.17 -20.61
C GLU A 102 -1.91 -8.87 -19.71
N ALA A 103 -3.20 -8.54 -19.89
CA ALA A 103 -4.31 -9.24 -19.25
C ALA A 103 -5.56 -9.16 -20.11
N SER A 104 -6.05 -10.28 -20.61
CA SER A 104 -7.24 -10.35 -21.48
C SER A 104 -7.19 -9.35 -22.65
N GLU A 105 -7.90 -8.22 -22.55
CA GLU A 105 -7.96 -7.15 -23.56
C GLU A 105 -7.20 -5.87 -23.16
N LEU A 106 -6.41 -5.93 -22.08
CA LEU A 106 -5.64 -4.82 -21.53
C LEU A 106 -4.15 -5.03 -21.76
N VAL A 107 -3.44 -3.91 -21.94
CA VAL A 107 -1.99 -3.83 -21.77
C VAL A 107 -1.69 -3.01 -20.53
N ALA A 108 -0.60 -3.34 -19.84
CA ALA A 108 -0.07 -2.47 -18.81
C ALA A 108 1.44 -2.30 -18.97
N VAL A 109 1.93 -1.17 -18.48
CA VAL A 109 3.34 -0.83 -18.45
C VAL A 109 3.70 -0.35 -17.05
N ALA A 110 4.87 -0.73 -16.59
CA ALA A 110 5.39 -0.31 -15.31
C ALA A 110 6.71 0.44 -15.45
N ALA A 111 6.87 1.48 -14.65
CA ALA A 111 8.13 2.17 -14.44
C ALA A 111 8.39 2.27 -12.92
N GLY A 112 9.54 1.77 -12.49
CA GLY A 112 10.01 1.84 -11.12
C GLY A 112 11.29 2.67 -11.01
N VAL A 113 11.45 3.36 -9.89
CA VAL A 113 12.69 4.08 -9.55
C VAL A 113 13.03 3.78 -8.10
N ALA A 114 14.27 3.36 -7.85
CA ALA A 114 14.81 3.16 -6.51
C ALA A 114 15.86 4.23 -6.18
N GLY A 115 15.73 4.83 -5.00
CA GLY A 115 16.65 5.79 -4.41
C GLY A 115 17.73 5.12 -3.57
N GLU A 116 18.81 5.84 -3.31
CA GLU A 116 19.99 5.33 -2.59
C GLU A 116 19.72 4.99 -1.12
N THR A 117 18.71 5.61 -0.52
CA THR A 117 18.29 5.39 0.88
C THR A 117 17.35 4.19 1.05
N GLY A 118 17.17 3.39 -0.01
CA GLY A 118 16.27 2.24 -0.01
C GLY A 118 14.80 2.63 -0.12
N ASN A 119 14.46 3.81 -0.62
CA ASN A 119 13.08 4.17 -0.95
C ASN A 119 12.85 3.93 -2.42
N ALA A 120 11.67 3.46 -2.82
CA ALA A 120 11.35 3.27 -4.23
C ALA A 120 9.91 3.70 -4.55
N ALA A 121 9.67 3.97 -5.81
CA ALA A 121 8.34 4.21 -6.37
C ALA A 121 8.14 3.26 -7.55
N VAL A 122 6.97 2.61 -7.62
CA VAL A 122 6.57 1.78 -8.76
C VAL A 122 5.26 2.31 -9.29
N PHE A 123 5.23 2.67 -10.57
CA PHE A 123 4.05 3.14 -11.27
C PHE A 123 3.63 2.07 -12.27
N LEU A 124 2.42 1.53 -12.13
CA LEU A 124 1.82 0.56 -13.03
C LEU A 124 0.60 1.20 -13.68
N LEU A 125 0.62 1.37 -15.00
CA LEU A 125 -0.46 1.97 -15.77
C LEU A 125 -1.05 0.95 -16.75
N ALA A 126 -2.36 0.76 -16.71
CA ALA A 126 -3.10 -0.19 -17.53
C ALA A 126 -4.17 0.52 -18.37
N GLY A 127 -4.43 0.01 -19.57
CA GLY A 127 -5.44 0.55 -20.48
C GLY A 127 -5.60 -0.25 -21.77
N ASN A 128 -6.25 0.34 -22.76
CA ASN A 128 -6.47 -0.30 -24.06
C ASN A 128 -5.13 -0.44 -24.84
N PRO A 129 -4.90 -1.53 -25.58
CA PRO A 129 -3.73 -1.70 -26.44
C PRO A 129 -3.43 -0.52 -27.38
N ILE A 130 -4.45 0.19 -27.87
CA ILE A 130 -4.26 1.36 -28.74
C ILE A 130 -3.56 2.53 -28.03
N ASP A 131 -3.68 2.60 -26.71
CA ASP A 131 -3.14 3.67 -25.87
C ASP A 131 -1.76 3.33 -25.29
N ARG A 132 -1.15 2.20 -25.67
CA ARG A 132 0.12 1.70 -25.10
C ARG A 132 1.21 2.77 -25.06
N LEU A 133 1.41 3.50 -26.16
CA LEU A 133 2.44 4.55 -26.22
C LEU A 133 2.15 5.70 -25.23
N ALA A 134 0.88 6.06 -25.04
CA ALA A 134 0.49 7.10 -24.09
C ALA A 134 0.70 6.63 -22.64
N LEU A 135 0.44 5.35 -22.35
CA LEU A 135 0.73 4.74 -21.05
C LEU A 135 2.23 4.72 -20.78
N GLU A 136 3.06 4.34 -21.76
CA GLU A 136 4.53 4.32 -21.63
C GLU A 136 5.06 5.73 -21.29
N GLN A 137 4.62 6.74 -22.05
CA GLN A 137 5.01 8.14 -21.80
C GLN A 137 4.57 8.63 -20.41
N ALA A 138 3.38 8.25 -19.97
CA ALA A 138 2.88 8.62 -18.64
C ALA A 138 3.69 7.94 -17.52
N ALA A 139 4.00 6.65 -17.66
CA ALA A 139 4.81 5.90 -16.68
C ALA A 139 6.24 6.45 -16.62
N GLU A 140 6.83 6.77 -17.78
CA GLU A 140 8.14 7.41 -17.85
C GLU A 140 8.14 8.80 -17.20
N SER A 141 7.14 9.64 -17.51
CA SER A 141 7.00 10.96 -16.91
C SER A 141 6.81 10.91 -15.39
N LEU A 142 6.07 9.93 -14.88
CA LEU A 142 5.93 9.69 -13.44
C LEU A 142 7.28 9.38 -12.82
N ALA A 143 7.98 8.38 -13.35
CA ALA A 143 9.29 7.96 -12.89
C ALA A 143 10.35 9.08 -12.97
N ASP A 144 10.35 9.89 -14.03
CA ASP A 144 11.28 11.03 -14.16
C ASP A 144 10.98 12.18 -13.19
N SER A 145 9.73 12.28 -12.72
CA SER A 145 9.32 13.31 -11.77
C SER A 145 9.67 12.97 -10.31
N VAL A 146 10.08 11.72 -10.06
CA VAL A 146 10.38 11.21 -8.72
C VAL A 146 11.53 11.98 -8.10
N GLN A 147 11.34 12.41 -6.86
CA GLN A 147 12.40 12.96 -6.02
C GLN A 147 12.40 12.21 -4.69
N PHE A 148 13.59 11.81 -4.26
CA PHE A 148 13.79 11.15 -2.98
C PHE A 148 14.22 12.15 -1.91
N SER A 149 13.78 11.89 -0.69
CA SER A 149 14.14 12.58 0.53
C SER A 149 14.29 11.55 1.65
N GLU A 150 14.81 11.99 2.79
CA GLU A 150 14.93 11.12 3.95
C GLU A 150 13.52 10.75 4.47
N PRO A 151 13.19 9.44 4.57
CA PRO A 151 11.86 9.00 4.96
C PRO A 151 11.60 9.31 6.43
N THR A 152 10.46 9.94 6.74
CA THR A 152 10.08 10.29 8.12
C THR A 152 9.37 9.15 8.85
N ALA A 153 9.15 8.00 8.19
CA ALA A 153 8.45 6.84 8.76
C ALA A 153 9.09 6.30 10.04
N GLY A 154 10.43 6.32 10.10
CA GLY A 154 11.19 5.59 11.13
C GLY A 154 10.65 5.83 12.55
N PRO A 155 10.63 7.08 13.04
CA PRO A 155 10.13 7.37 14.38
C PRO A 155 8.64 7.04 14.60
N LEU A 156 7.78 7.31 13.60
CA LEU A 156 6.34 7.03 13.69
C LEU A 156 6.09 5.52 13.80
N LEU A 157 6.62 4.75 12.85
CA LEU A 157 6.47 3.31 12.81
C LEU A 157 7.14 2.64 14.02
N GLU A 158 8.27 3.14 14.49
CA GLU A 158 8.92 2.63 15.71
C GLU A 158 8.07 2.88 16.96
N SER A 159 7.39 4.03 17.04
CA SER A 159 6.47 4.34 18.14
C SER A 159 5.25 3.40 18.15
N TRP A 160 4.71 3.12 16.96
CA TRP A 160 3.62 2.17 16.79
C TRP A 160 4.06 0.73 17.07
N TRP A 161 5.22 0.33 16.56
CA TRP A 161 5.79 -0.99 16.82
C TRP A 161 5.97 -1.23 18.31
N ARG A 162 6.57 -0.28 19.04
CA ARG A 162 6.72 -0.38 20.50
C ARG A 162 5.40 -0.46 21.27
N ARG A 163 4.32 0.09 20.71
CA ARG A 163 2.98 0.04 21.32
C ARG A 163 2.26 -1.28 21.02
N LEU A 164 2.42 -1.79 19.81
CA LEU A 164 1.65 -2.93 19.30
C LEU A 164 2.37 -4.27 19.52
N ALA A 165 3.69 -4.30 19.54
CA ALA A 165 4.45 -5.50 19.82
C ALA A 165 4.11 -6.06 21.21
N ASP A 166 3.84 -7.36 21.25
CA ASP A 166 3.39 -8.10 22.42
C ASP A 166 2.11 -7.52 23.06
N SER A 167 1.12 -7.20 22.21
CA SER A 167 -0.19 -6.69 22.65
C SER A 167 -1.36 -7.55 22.18
N THR A 168 -2.46 -7.45 22.91
CA THR A 168 -3.77 -7.97 22.55
C THR A 168 -4.69 -6.80 22.27
N ILE A 169 -5.32 -6.82 21.09
CA ILE A 169 -6.34 -5.87 20.68
C ILE A 169 -7.66 -6.62 20.61
N ARG A 170 -8.70 -6.05 21.22
CA ARG A 170 -10.07 -6.55 21.12
C ARG A 170 -10.92 -5.48 20.49
N GLN A 171 -11.60 -5.87 19.43
CA GLN A 171 -12.60 -5.05 18.78
C GLN A 171 -13.87 -5.90 18.66
N GLY A 172 -14.98 -5.27 18.27
CA GLY A 172 -16.11 -6.02 17.73
C GLY A 172 -15.71 -6.74 16.44
N ASP A 173 -16.61 -6.75 15.47
CA ASP A 173 -16.29 -7.34 14.18
C ASP A 173 -15.19 -6.51 13.48
N PHE A 174 -14.12 -7.18 13.01
CA PHE A 174 -13.12 -6.53 12.13
C PHE A 174 -13.65 -6.39 10.68
N SER A 175 -14.82 -6.97 10.40
CA SER A 175 -15.56 -6.87 9.13
C SER A 175 -16.27 -5.52 8.98
N ALA A 176 -16.23 -4.94 7.77
CA ALA A 176 -16.99 -3.74 7.41
C ALA A 176 -18.49 -4.00 7.20
N ASP A 177 -18.92 -5.26 7.11
CA ASP A 177 -20.31 -5.68 6.88
C ASP A 177 -20.82 -6.45 8.11
N ALA A 178 -21.67 -5.82 8.95
CA ALA A 178 -22.08 -6.36 10.25
C ALA A 178 -23.61 -6.51 10.41
N GLU A 179 -24.10 -7.75 10.48
CA GLU A 179 -25.42 -8.09 11.07
C GLU A 179 -25.32 -8.99 12.33
N SER A 180 -24.12 -9.38 12.79
CA SER A 180 -23.93 -10.11 14.05
C SER A 180 -22.75 -9.55 14.85
N ALA A 181 -22.91 -9.41 16.17
CA ALA A 181 -21.89 -8.87 17.06
C ALA A 181 -20.90 -9.97 17.47
N SER A 182 -19.95 -10.31 16.58
CA SER A 182 -18.80 -11.13 16.95
C SER A 182 -17.71 -10.25 17.56
N ALA A 183 -17.09 -10.68 18.67
CA ALA A 183 -15.94 -9.98 19.25
C ALA A 183 -14.68 -10.67 18.76
N SER A 184 -13.79 -9.93 18.14
CA SER A 184 -12.56 -10.49 17.58
C SER A 184 -11.35 -10.06 18.40
N GLU A 185 -10.46 -11.02 18.68
CA GLU A 185 -9.22 -10.80 19.41
C GLU A 185 -8.02 -10.95 18.46
N LEU A 186 -7.24 -9.88 18.31
CA LEU A 186 -6.01 -9.85 17.54
C LEU A 186 -4.82 -9.74 18.48
N ARG A 187 -3.93 -10.74 18.45
CA ARG A 187 -2.67 -10.75 19.22
C ARG A 187 -1.52 -10.48 18.28
N LEU A 188 -0.68 -9.51 18.64
CA LEU A 188 0.48 -9.10 17.86
C LEU A 188 1.74 -9.42 18.65
N PHE A 189 2.60 -10.28 18.12
CA PHE A 189 3.85 -10.69 18.76
C PHE A 189 5.01 -9.83 18.26
N SER A 190 5.98 -9.54 19.14
CA SER A 190 7.20 -8.80 18.79
C SER A 190 8.09 -9.50 17.76
N SER A 191 7.83 -10.78 17.47
CA SER A 191 8.44 -11.52 16.35
C SER A 191 7.95 -11.09 14.97
N GLY A 192 6.90 -10.27 14.89
CA GLY A 192 6.21 -9.95 13.64
C GLY A 192 5.12 -10.95 13.26
N ARG A 193 4.80 -11.94 14.12
CA ARG A 193 3.66 -12.84 13.91
C ARG A 193 2.40 -12.30 14.57
N PHE A 194 1.23 -12.67 14.06
CA PHE A 194 -0.05 -12.39 14.71
C PHE A 194 -0.91 -13.65 14.85
N GLU A 195 -1.84 -13.60 15.79
CA GLU A 195 -2.96 -14.54 15.90
C GLU A 195 -4.28 -13.77 15.92
N LEU A 196 -5.20 -14.12 15.04
CA LEU A 196 -6.55 -13.57 14.98
C LEU A 196 -7.56 -14.64 15.39
N ARG A 197 -8.39 -14.34 16.39
CA ARG A 197 -9.52 -15.18 16.80
C ARG A 197 -10.81 -14.43 16.51
N ALA A 198 -11.54 -14.89 15.50
CA ALA A 198 -12.89 -14.43 15.22
C ALA A 198 -13.90 -15.46 15.75
N GLY A 199 -14.94 -15.01 16.46
CA GLY A 199 -16.00 -15.90 16.94
C GLY A 199 -16.81 -15.33 18.11
N GLU A 200 -17.97 -15.92 18.38
CA GLU A 200 -18.73 -15.63 19.60
C GLU A 200 -17.97 -16.17 20.83
N ALA A 201 -18.05 -15.44 21.94
CA ALA A 201 -17.41 -15.84 23.20
C ALA A 201 -17.87 -17.24 23.63
N GLY A 202 -17.02 -18.25 23.41
CA GLY A 202 -17.30 -19.65 23.78
C GLY A 202 -17.22 -20.66 22.62
N GLU A 203 -17.14 -20.21 21.37
CA GLU A 203 -16.79 -21.11 20.26
C GLU A 203 -15.28 -21.25 20.14
N ASN A 204 -14.80 -22.50 20.11
CA ASN A 204 -13.41 -22.81 19.81
C ASN A 204 -13.19 -22.73 18.29
N SER A 205 -13.10 -21.52 17.74
CA SER A 205 -12.55 -21.33 16.41
C SER A 205 -11.03 -21.52 16.46
N GLU A 206 -10.47 -22.18 15.45
CA GLU A 206 -9.01 -22.22 15.30
C GLU A 206 -8.51 -20.80 15.00
N PRO A 207 -7.44 -20.34 15.68
CA PRO A 207 -6.88 -19.03 15.40
C PRO A 207 -6.32 -19.00 13.98
N TYR A 208 -6.64 -17.94 13.25
CA TYR A 208 -5.93 -17.58 12.04
C TYR A 208 -4.60 -16.92 12.43
N GLY A 209 -3.59 -17.09 11.59
CA GLY A 209 -2.27 -16.53 11.86
C GLY A 209 -1.59 -16.06 10.58
N GLY A 210 -0.50 -15.33 10.79
CA GLY A 210 0.28 -14.76 9.72
C GLY A 210 1.37 -13.85 10.23
N ASP A 211 1.93 -13.08 9.32
CA ASP A 211 2.90 -12.02 9.61
C ASP A 211 2.18 -10.67 9.64
N TRP A 212 2.59 -9.81 10.55
CA TRP A 212 2.13 -8.43 10.58
C TRP A 212 3.29 -7.47 10.39
N SER A 213 2.97 -6.36 9.74
CA SER A 213 3.90 -5.26 9.56
C SER A 213 3.18 -3.93 9.77
N LEU A 214 3.96 -2.86 9.89
CA LEU A 214 3.44 -1.52 9.90
C LEU A 214 3.90 -0.82 8.63
N ASP A 215 2.99 -0.03 8.09
CA ASP A 215 3.31 0.95 7.07
C ASP A 215 2.73 2.29 7.48
N ALA A 216 3.14 3.35 6.81
CA ALA A 216 2.52 4.64 6.93
C ALA A 216 2.53 5.27 5.52
N PRO A 217 1.58 4.88 4.66
CA PRO A 217 1.53 5.41 3.30
C PRO A 217 1.23 6.92 3.28
N SER A 218 0.74 7.47 4.39
CA SER A 218 0.48 8.89 4.61
C SER A 218 0.92 9.28 6.02
N THR A 219 0.35 10.35 6.61
CA THR A 219 0.57 10.70 8.02
C THR A 219 0.10 9.65 9.01
N ASP A 220 -0.80 8.76 8.58
CA ASP A 220 -1.39 7.73 9.43
C ASP A 220 -0.67 6.39 9.24
N ALA A 221 -0.48 5.68 10.35
CA ALA A 221 0.05 4.33 10.30
C ALA A 221 -1.06 3.33 9.96
N VAL A 222 -0.68 2.27 9.26
CA VAL A 222 -1.54 1.16 8.88
C VAL A 222 -0.92 -0.11 9.40
N LEU A 223 -1.70 -0.89 10.14
CA LEU A 223 -1.37 -2.26 10.50
C LEU A 223 -1.75 -3.17 9.35
N LEU A 224 -0.79 -3.98 8.91
CA LEU A 224 -0.96 -4.87 7.79
C LEU A 224 -0.81 -6.30 8.27
N LEU A 225 -1.68 -7.16 7.77
CA LEU A 225 -1.80 -8.56 8.16
C LEU A 225 -1.65 -9.39 6.90
N ASP A 226 -0.56 -10.13 6.78
CA ASP A 226 -0.30 -11.09 5.71
C ASP A 226 -0.59 -12.49 6.27
N PHE A 227 -1.74 -13.07 5.91
CA PHE A 227 -2.21 -14.34 6.46
C PHE A 227 -1.44 -15.52 5.84
N ASP A 228 -1.30 -16.62 6.60
CA ASP A 228 -0.60 -17.82 6.14
C ASP A 228 -1.27 -18.49 4.90
N ASP A 229 -2.53 -18.18 4.62
CA ASP A 229 -3.26 -18.65 3.44
C ASP A 229 -3.04 -17.77 2.19
N GLY A 230 -2.23 -16.70 2.32
CA GLY A 230 -1.91 -15.75 1.26
C GLY A 230 -2.88 -14.57 1.14
N SER A 231 -3.96 -14.54 1.93
CA SER A 231 -4.82 -13.36 2.00
C SER A 231 -4.13 -12.21 2.76
N THR A 232 -4.58 -10.98 2.55
CA THR A 232 -4.01 -9.79 3.20
C THR A 232 -5.10 -8.90 3.79
N GLY A 233 -4.77 -8.20 4.87
CA GLY A 233 -5.65 -7.24 5.55
C GLY A 233 -4.91 -5.95 5.89
N ALA A 234 -5.64 -4.83 5.93
CA ALA A 234 -5.11 -3.52 6.29
C ALA A 234 -6.07 -2.82 7.27
N LEU A 235 -5.52 -2.31 8.36
CA LEU A 235 -6.25 -1.61 9.42
C LEU A 235 -5.60 -0.23 9.64
N ALA A 236 -6.33 0.84 9.36
CA ALA A 236 -5.89 2.20 9.69
C ALA A 236 -5.76 2.34 11.21
N LEU A 237 -4.60 2.80 11.68
CA LEU A 237 -4.31 2.99 13.09
C LEU A 237 -4.55 4.45 13.49
N GLY A 238 -5.43 4.66 14.45
CA GLY A 238 -5.63 5.95 15.12
C GLY A 238 -5.33 5.85 16.60
N PHE A 239 -4.88 6.95 17.22
CA PHE A 239 -4.74 7.02 18.67
C PHE A 239 -5.14 8.40 19.17
N GLU A 240 -6.31 8.47 19.80
CA GLU A 240 -6.87 9.72 20.32
C GLU A 240 -7.24 9.54 21.78
N GLU A 241 -6.88 10.50 22.63
CA GLU A 241 -7.24 10.50 24.06
C GLU A 241 -6.91 9.17 24.80
N ASN A 242 -5.82 8.52 24.41
CA ASN A 242 -5.39 7.22 24.95
C ASN A 242 -6.29 6.02 24.59
N VAL A 243 -7.09 6.15 23.54
CA VAL A 243 -7.90 5.09 22.95
C VAL A 243 -7.29 4.70 21.60
N LEU A 244 -7.09 3.40 21.37
CA LEU A 244 -6.71 2.86 20.08
C LEU A 244 -7.93 2.81 19.17
N TYR A 245 -7.78 3.25 17.93
CA TYR A 245 -8.79 3.12 16.90
C TYR A 245 -8.24 2.27 15.76
N LEU A 246 -9.05 1.33 15.28
CA LEU A 246 -8.79 0.54 14.09
C LEU A 246 -9.89 0.84 13.08
N ASN A 247 -9.52 1.33 11.89
CA ASN A 247 -10.47 1.80 10.87
C ASN A 247 -11.48 2.82 11.42
N GLY A 248 -11.04 3.70 12.32
CA GLY A 248 -11.89 4.72 12.96
C GLY A 248 -12.83 4.19 14.04
N VAL A 249 -12.80 2.89 14.36
CA VAL A 249 -13.61 2.28 15.43
C VAL A 249 -12.74 2.05 16.67
N PRO A 250 -13.19 2.43 17.88
CA PRO A 250 -12.46 2.17 19.11
C PRO A 250 -12.15 0.68 19.29
N ALA A 251 -10.96 0.38 19.77
CA ALA A 251 -10.51 -0.96 20.13
C ALA A 251 -9.91 -0.95 21.54
N GLU A 252 -10.21 -2.00 22.31
CA GLU A 252 -9.53 -2.24 23.57
C GLU A 252 -8.12 -2.76 23.27
N TRP A 253 -7.12 -2.17 23.91
CA TRP A 253 -5.73 -2.58 23.74
C TRP A 253 -5.09 -2.81 25.11
N ALA A 254 -4.38 -3.93 25.25
CA ALA A 254 -3.63 -4.25 26.45
C ALA A 254 -2.30 -4.96 26.10
N PRO A 255 -1.22 -4.71 26.84
CA PRO A 255 0.00 -5.51 26.72
C PRO A 255 -0.28 -6.95 27.15
N MET A 256 0.30 -7.91 26.44
CA MET A 256 0.22 -9.31 26.83
C MET A 256 0.98 -9.52 28.13
N SER A 257 0.35 -10.22 29.07
CA SER A 257 1.01 -10.64 30.31
C SER A 257 1.94 -11.79 29.97
N LEU A 258 3.26 -11.57 30.11
CA LEU A 258 4.28 -12.61 30.03
C LEU A 258 4.14 -13.63 31.18
#